data_AF-A0A3N5ZFK6-F1
#
_entry.id   AF-A0A3N5ZFK6-F1
#
_cell.length_a   1.000
_cell.length_b   1.000
_cell.length_c   1.000
_cell.angle_alpha   90.00
_cell.angle_beta   90.00
_cell.angle_gamma   90.00
#
_symmetry.space_group_name_H-M   'P 1'
#
loop_
_entity.id
_entity.type
_entity.pdbx_description
1 polymer ?
#
loop_
_entity_poly.entity_id
_entity_poly.type
_entity_poly.pdbx_seq_one_letter_code
_entity_poly.pdbx_strand_id
1 'polypeptide(L)'
;MERGDLVPQFEVTTLEGNRVSYSTIWQHRNLVLVRLPTGEREDSRQYASSMVARAQGFAEGAATCVITRDEIPWAPAPGVVVADRWGEIVHLAAAPNVAGLPSPSEILEWVHYIETRCPECEGEAK
;
A
#
# COMPACT_ATOMS: atom_id res chain seq x y z
N MET A 1 10.24 -0.39 11.16
CA MET A 1 9.19 0.16 10.28
C MET A 1 7.93 0.30 11.10
N GLU A 2 7.58 1.54 11.35
CA GLU A 2 6.38 1.96 12.04
C GLU A 2 5.75 3.15 11.31
N ARG A 3 4.59 3.60 11.79
CA ARG A 3 3.95 4.79 11.25
C ARG A 3 4.84 6.02 11.48
N GLY A 4 5.01 6.85 10.46
CA GLY A 4 5.88 8.02 10.46
C GLY A 4 7.29 7.75 9.90
N ASP A 5 7.70 6.49 9.75
CA ASP A 5 8.93 6.17 9.03
C ASP A 5 8.80 6.48 7.53
N LEU A 6 9.94 6.74 6.88
CA LEU A 6 10.01 6.81 5.43
C LEU A 6 10.15 5.42 4.82
N VAL A 7 9.39 5.17 3.75
CA VAL A 7 9.50 3.96 2.92
C VAL A 7 10.90 3.87 2.32
N PRO A 8 11.69 2.83 2.64
CA PRO A 8 12.98 2.61 2.03
C PRO A 8 12.82 2.23 0.55
N GLN A 9 13.84 2.50 -0.26
CA GLN A 9 13.88 2.11 -1.67
C GLN A 9 13.65 0.60 -1.84
N PHE A 10 12.80 0.23 -2.79
CA PHE A 10 12.56 -1.17 -3.17
C PHE A 10 12.22 -1.31 -4.66
N GLU A 11 12.43 -2.51 -5.17
CA GLU A 11 12.00 -2.95 -6.50
C GLU A 11 11.36 -4.32 -6.38
N VAL A 12 10.16 -4.48 -6.93
CA VAL A 12 9.42 -5.74 -6.86
C VAL A 12 8.65 -6.01 -8.14
N THR A 13 8.26 -7.27 -8.32
CA THR A 13 7.36 -7.67 -9.39
C THR A 13 5.95 -7.83 -8.82
N THR A 14 4.95 -7.21 -9.44
CA THR A 14 3.56 -7.40 -9.03
C THR A 14 3.09 -8.81 -9.39
N LEU A 15 1.98 -9.25 -8.81
CA LEU A 15 1.33 -10.51 -9.21
C LEU A 15 0.94 -10.55 -10.68
N GLU A 16 0.75 -9.39 -11.31
CA GLU A 16 0.42 -9.27 -12.74
C GLU A 16 1.67 -9.34 -13.64
N GLY A 17 2.87 -9.46 -13.06
CA GLY A 17 4.13 -9.52 -13.79
C GLY A 17 4.75 -8.17 -14.12
N ASN A 18 4.18 -7.07 -13.62
CA ASN A 18 4.73 -5.72 -13.85
C ASN A 18 5.84 -5.43 -12.85
N ARG A 19 6.99 -4.96 -13.33
CA ARG A 19 8.08 -4.51 -12.45
C ARG A 19 7.77 -3.10 -11.95
N VAL A 20 7.76 -2.93 -10.63
CA VAL A 20 7.53 -1.65 -9.96
C VAL A 20 8.79 -1.25 -9.22
N SER A 21 9.28 -0.04 -9.50
CA SER A 21 10.36 0.60 -8.75
C SER A 21 9.78 1.71 -7.90
N TYR A 22 10.13 1.74 -6.62
CA TYR A 22 9.60 2.76 -5.71
C TYR A 22 9.93 4.19 -6.17
N SER A 23 11.07 4.40 -6.83
CA SER A 23 11.44 5.73 -7.37
C SER A 23 10.45 6.29 -8.39
N THR A 24 9.66 5.45 -9.06
CA THR A 24 8.63 5.95 -9.99
C THR A 24 7.34 6.38 -9.30
N ILE A 25 7.18 6.00 -8.03
CA ILE A 25 6.02 6.32 -7.18
C ILE A 25 6.34 7.51 -6.28
N TRP A 26 7.54 7.52 -5.69
CA TRP A 26 8.01 8.58 -4.81
C TRP A 26 7.91 9.95 -5.47
N GLN A 27 7.40 10.93 -4.73
CA GLN A 27 7.03 12.30 -5.15
C GLN A 27 5.91 12.40 -6.19
N HIS A 28 5.36 11.30 -6.70
CA HIS A 28 4.32 11.31 -7.73
C HIS A 28 2.96 10.82 -7.23
N ARG A 29 2.92 9.76 -6.43
CA ARG A 29 1.69 9.08 -6.02
C ARG A 29 1.82 8.49 -4.62
N ASN A 30 0.68 8.34 -3.94
CA ASN A 30 0.60 7.58 -2.70
C ASN A 30 0.92 6.09 -2.98
N LEU A 31 1.40 5.37 -1.98
CA LEU A 31 1.76 3.95 -2.10
C LEU A 31 0.80 3.09 -1.27
N VAL A 32 0.26 2.04 -1.89
CA VAL A 32 -0.38 0.92 -1.20
C VAL A 32 0.41 -0.33 -1.55
N LEU A 33 1.23 -0.81 -0.64
CA LEU A 33 2.02 -2.03 -0.81
C LEU A 33 1.37 -3.17 -0.03
N VAL A 34 1.02 -4.24 -0.75
CA VAL A 34 0.52 -5.49 -0.19
C VAL A 34 1.55 -6.59 -0.46
N ARG A 35 2.14 -7.12 0.60
CA ARG A 35 3.05 -8.26 0.52
C ARG A 35 2.32 -9.53 0.97
N LEU A 36 2.13 -10.45 0.05
CA LEU A 36 1.50 -11.75 0.30
C LEU A 36 2.56 -12.79 0.70
N PRO A 37 2.17 -13.86 1.42
CA PRO A 37 3.08 -14.97 1.69
C PRO A 37 3.51 -15.66 0.38
N THR A 38 4.71 -16.24 0.38
CA THR A 38 5.29 -16.94 -0.79
C THR A 38 4.48 -18.15 -1.23
N GLY A 39 3.69 -18.76 -0.33
CA GLY A 39 2.84 -19.90 -0.63
C GLY A 39 1.51 -19.49 -1.27
N GLU A 40 1.19 -20.09 -2.42
CA GLU A 40 -0.11 -19.91 -3.07
C GLU A 40 -1.23 -20.61 -2.30
N ARG A 41 -1.98 -19.82 -1.52
CA ARG A 41 -3.21 -20.27 -0.86
C ARG A 41 -4.43 -19.61 -1.47
N GLU A 42 -5.57 -20.29 -1.41
CA GLU A 42 -6.83 -19.77 -1.93
C GLU A 42 -7.20 -18.44 -1.27
N ASP A 43 -7.00 -18.30 0.04
CA ASP A 43 -7.24 -17.04 0.77
C ASP A 43 -6.39 -15.90 0.22
N SER A 44 -5.12 -16.16 -0.13
CA SER A 44 -4.23 -15.13 -0.69
C SER A 44 -4.64 -14.72 -2.10
N ARG A 45 -5.16 -15.67 -2.90
CA ARG A 45 -5.72 -15.38 -4.22
C ARG A 45 -7.01 -14.56 -4.10
N GLN A 46 -7.91 -14.93 -3.19
CA GLN A 46 -9.15 -14.19 -2.93
C GLN A 46 -8.87 -12.76 -2.44
N TYR A 47 -7.91 -12.59 -1.54
CA TYR A 47 -7.51 -11.28 -1.05
C TYR A 47 -6.91 -10.42 -2.18
N ALA A 48 -5.99 -10.99 -2.98
CA ALA A 48 -5.41 -10.29 -4.14
C ALA A 48 -6.49 -9.88 -5.15
N SER A 49 -7.41 -10.78 -5.50
CA SER A 49 -8.53 -10.47 -6.40
C SER A 49 -9.42 -9.35 -5.85
N SER A 50 -9.64 -9.31 -4.53
CA SER A 50 -10.45 -8.27 -3.88
C SER A 50 -9.77 -6.90 -3.89
N MET A 51 -8.44 -6.87 -3.83
CA MET A 51 -7.63 -5.65 -4.00
C MET A 51 -7.66 -5.17 -5.45
N VAL A 52 -7.46 -6.06 -6.42
CA VAL A 52 -7.52 -5.74 -7.86
C VAL A 52 -8.90 -5.23 -8.27
N ALA A 53 -9.98 -5.82 -7.75
CA ALA A 53 -11.35 -5.35 -7.98
C ALA A 53 -11.59 -3.90 -7.51
N ARG A 54 -10.72 -3.37 -6.63
CA ARG A 54 -10.76 -2.00 -6.11
C ARG A 54 -9.59 -1.14 -6.59
N ALA A 55 -8.79 -1.62 -7.55
CA ALA A 55 -7.66 -0.89 -8.12
C ALA A 55 -8.05 0.53 -8.58
N GLN A 56 -9.25 0.69 -9.13
CA GLN A 56 -9.75 1.99 -9.56
C GLN A 56 -9.88 2.98 -8.39
N GLY A 57 -10.42 2.56 -7.24
CA GLY A 57 -10.56 3.44 -6.08
C GLY A 57 -9.21 3.91 -5.54
N PHE A 58 -8.18 3.06 -5.59
CA PHE A 58 -6.81 3.47 -5.24
C PHE A 58 -6.28 4.50 -6.23
N ALA A 59 -6.47 4.27 -7.54
CA ALA A 59 -6.03 5.20 -8.57
C ALA A 59 -6.74 6.57 -8.48
N GLU A 60 -8.03 6.58 -8.14
CA GLU A 60 -8.82 7.80 -7.89
C GLU A 60 -8.27 8.60 -6.70
N GLY A 61 -7.79 7.94 -5.64
CA GLY A 61 -7.10 8.55 -4.50
C GLY A 61 -5.59 8.77 -4.72
N ALA A 62 -5.16 8.93 -5.98
CA ALA A 62 -3.77 9.11 -6.39
C ALA A 62 -2.79 8.06 -5.83
N ALA A 63 -3.27 6.85 -5.52
CA ALA A 63 -2.48 5.77 -4.94
C ALA A 63 -2.14 4.68 -5.97
N THR A 64 -0.90 4.19 -5.88
CA THR A 64 -0.43 3.04 -6.65
C THR A 64 -0.53 1.79 -5.79
N CYS A 65 -1.41 0.87 -6.18
CA CYS A 65 -1.57 -0.43 -5.51
C CYS A 65 -0.57 -1.45 -6.06
N VAL A 66 0.40 -1.83 -5.23
CA VAL A 66 1.46 -2.80 -5.55
C VAL A 66 1.19 -4.07 -4.74
N ILE A 67 0.77 -5.14 -5.42
CA ILE A 67 0.55 -6.45 -4.78
C ILE A 67 1.68 -7.37 -5.22
N THR A 68 2.50 -7.85 -4.29
CA THR A 68 3.69 -8.67 -4.60
C THR A 68 3.87 -9.83 -3.62
N ARG A 69 4.66 -10.82 -4.03
CA ARG A 69 5.21 -11.89 -3.18
C ARG A 69 6.73 -11.79 -3.03
N ASP A 70 7.36 -10.83 -3.72
CA ASP A 70 8.79 -10.61 -3.62
C ASP A 70 9.19 -10.32 -2.17
N GLU A 71 10.44 -10.62 -1.86
CA GLU A 71 11.02 -10.28 -0.57
C GLU A 71 11.35 -8.79 -0.53
N ILE A 72 10.80 -8.10 0.47
CA ILE A 72 11.14 -6.73 0.79
C ILE A 72 11.65 -6.76 2.23
N PRO A 73 12.95 -6.51 2.48
CA PRO A 73 13.58 -6.75 3.78
C PRO A 73 12.90 -6.06 4.96
N TRP A 74 12.33 -4.88 4.71
CA TRP A 74 11.69 -4.05 5.72
C TRP A 74 10.17 -4.23 5.80
N ALA A 75 9.53 -4.86 4.81
CA ALA A 75 8.07 -4.99 4.75
C ALA A 75 7.59 -6.34 5.32
N PRO A 76 6.57 -6.35 6.20
CA PRO A 76 6.03 -7.59 6.75
C PRO A 76 5.41 -8.48 5.66
N ALA A 77 5.45 -9.80 5.86
CA ALA A 77 4.71 -10.77 5.05
C ALA A 77 4.02 -11.81 5.93
N PRO A 78 2.69 -12.00 5.80
CA PRO A 78 1.75 -11.11 5.11
C PRO A 78 1.74 -9.69 5.72
N GLY A 79 1.57 -8.67 4.89
CA GLY A 79 1.57 -7.29 5.35
C GLY A 79 0.99 -6.28 4.37
N VAL A 80 0.53 -5.16 4.92
CA VAL A 80 0.03 -3.99 4.19
C VAL A 80 0.77 -2.75 4.69
N VAL A 81 1.23 -1.93 3.76
CA VAL A 81 1.83 -0.63 4.03
C VAL A 81 1.11 0.40 3.16
N VAL A 82 0.64 1.46 3.79
CA VAL A 82 0.11 2.65 3.11
C VAL A 82 1.03 3.81 3.43
N ALA A 83 1.50 4.49 2.40
CA ALA A 83 2.35 5.67 2.54
C ALA A 83 1.87 6.79 1.62
N ASP A 84 2.15 8.02 2.01
CA ASP A 84 1.86 9.19 1.18
C ASP A 84 2.83 9.33 -0.01
N ARG A 85 2.63 10.36 -0.83
CA ARG A 85 3.50 10.66 -1.98
C ARG A 85 4.95 10.97 -1.62
N TRP A 86 5.24 11.38 -0.38
CA TRP A 86 6.60 11.67 0.08
C TRP A 86 7.29 10.44 0.67
N GLY A 87 6.54 9.35 0.82
CA GLY A 87 7.01 8.09 1.38
C GLY A 87 6.81 7.98 2.88
N GLU A 88 6.09 8.90 3.52
CA GLU A 88 5.77 8.74 4.94
C GLU A 88 4.73 7.63 5.11
N ILE A 89 5.05 6.63 5.92
CA ILE A 89 4.14 5.54 6.24
C ILE A 89 3.03 6.05 7.15
N VAL A 90 1.79 6.05 6.66
CA VAL A 90 0.61 6.43 7.43
C VAL A 90 -0.08 5.24 8.09
N HIS A 91 0.08 4.05 7.50
CA HIS A 91 -0.46 2.80 8.02
C HIS A 91 0.46 1.63 7.72
N LEU A 92 0.68 0.79 8.72
CA LEU A 92 1.40 -0.46 8.60
C LEU A 92 0.65 -1.54 9.38
N ALA A 93 0.30 -2.62 8.69
CA ALA A 93 -0.36 -3.78 9.28
C ALA A 93 0.37 -5.06 8.89
N ALA A 94 0.48 -5.98 9.85
CA ALA A 94 1.02 -7.31 9.66
C ALA A 94 0.11 -8.29 10.38
N ALA A 95 -0.03 -9.49 9.83
CA ALA A 95 -0.85 -10.54 10.40
C ALA A 95 -0.21 -11.92 10.14
N PRO A 96 -0.50 -12.93 10.96
CA PRO A 96 0.01 -14.29 10.74
C PRO A 96 -0.49 -14.91 9.42
N ASN A 97 -1.60 -14.40 8.88
CA ASN A 97 -2.17 -14.81 7.61
C ASN A 97 -2.97 -13.65 6.99
N VAL A 98 -3.35 -13.79 5.71
CA VAL A 98 -4.06 -12.75 4.95
C VAL A 98 -5.46 -12.43 5.50
N ALA A 99 -6.09 -13.32 6.26
CA ALA A 99 -7.41 -13.08 6.83
C ALA A 99 -7.38 -12.09 8.01
N GLY A 100 -6.20 -11.86 8.60
CA GLY A 100 -6.00 -10.83 9.62
C GLY A 100 -5.50 -9.50 9.06
N LEU A 101 -5.29 -9.38 7.75
CA LEU A 101 -4.93 -8.11 7.11
C LEU A 101 -6.15 -7.21 6.98
N PRO A 102 -5.97 -5.87 6.94
CA PRO A 102 -7.07 -4.95 6.71
C PRO A 102 -7.76 -5.25 5.38
N SER A 103 -9.08 -5.08 5.38
CA SER A 103 -9.90 -5.26 4.19
C SER A 103 -9.55 -4.21 3.13
N PRO A 104 -9.76 -4.48 1.84
CA PRO A 104 -9.53 -3.50 0.78
C PRO A 104 -10.26 -2.16 1.00
N SER A 105 -11.46 -2.19 1.59
CA SER A 105 -12.20 -0.98 1.93
C SER A 105 -11.51 -0.17 3.05
N GLU A 106 -10.99 -0.83 4.09
CA GLU A 106 -10.26 -0.17 5.17
C GLU A 106 -8.96 0.46 4.63
N ILE A 107 -8.28 -0.20 3.68
CA ILE A 107 -7.10 0.37 3.02
C ILE A 107 -7.46 1.60 2.20
N LEU A 108 -8.60 1.60 1.49
CA LEU A 108 -9.09 2.79 0.78
C LEU A 108 -9.38 3.95 1.72
N GLU A 109 -9.89 3.69 2.92
CA GLU A 109 -10.09 4.74 3.93
C GLU A 109 -8.77 5.40 4.34
N TRP A 110 -7.67 4.64 4.43
CA TRP A 110 -6.34 5.21 4.65
C TRP A 110 -5.85 6.07 3.48
N VAL A 111 -6.13 5.66 2.24
CA VAL A 111 -5.83 6.49 1.07
C VAL A 111 -6.62 7.79 1.09
N HIS A 112 -7.92 7.72 1.40
CA HIS A 112 -8.77 8.91 1.55
C HIS A 112 -8.31 9.81 2.71
N TYR A 113 -7.83 9.21 3.80
CA TYR A 113 -7.24 9.95 4.91
C TYR A 113 -6.00 10.76 4.47
N ILE A 114 -5.13 10.22 3.61
CA ILE A 114 -3.98 10.97 3.06
C ILE A 114 -4.45 12.15 2.23
N GLU A 115 -5.41 11.94 1.33
CA GLU A 115 -5.93 12.99 0.43
C GLU A 115 -6.63 14.12 1.20
N THR A 116 -7.31 13.80 2.30
CA THR A 116 -7.97 14.80 3.16
C THR A 116 -6.99 15.54 4.07
N ARG A 117 -5.85 14.91 4.41
CA ARG A 117 -4.69 15.53 5.07
C ARG A 117 -3.85 16.31 4.05
N CYS A 118 -4.49 17.18 3.28
CA CYS A 118 -3.78 18.20 2.53
C CYS A 118 -3.28 19.27 3.51
N PRO A 119 -1.95 19.44 3.71
CA PRO A 119 -1.42 20.50 4.57
C PRO A 119 -1.77 21.92 4.07
N GLU A 120 -2.22 22.06 2.82
CA GLU A 120 -2.79 23.30 2.28
C GLU A 120 -4.18 23.63 2.88
N CYS A 121 -4.95 22.65 3.37
CA CYS A 121 -6.24 22.90 4.01
C CYS A 121 -6.13 23.34 5.49
N GLU A 122 -5.01 23.06 6.15
CA GLU A 122 -4.75 23.53 7.52
C GLU A 122 -4.12 24.94 7.53
N GLY A 123 -3.85 25.53 6.34
CA GLY A 123 -3.09 26.77 6.15
C GLY A 123 -3.89 28.05 5.85
N GLU A 124 -5.22 28.03 5.79
CA GLU A 124 -6.04 29.22 5.55
C GLU A 124 -7.14 29.41 6.61
N ALA A 125 -6.73 29.56 7.87
CA ALA A 125 -7.49 30.32 8.84
C ALA A 125 -6.65 31.56 9.21
N LYS A 126 -6.69 32.58 8.36
CA LYS A 126 -6.25 33.93 8.70
C LYS A 126 -7.46 34.81 9.00
#